data_AF-A0A7S1TA61-F1
#
_entry.id   AF-A0A7S1TA61-F1
#
_cell.length_a   1.000
_cell.length_b   1.000
_cell.length_c   1.000
_cell.angle_alpha   90.00
_cell.angle_beta   90.00
_cell.angle_gamma   90.00
#
_symmetry.space_group_name_H-M   'P 1'
#
loop_
_entity.id
_entity.type
_entity.pdbx_description
1 polymer ?
#
loop_
_entity_poly.entity_id
_entity_poly.type
_entity_poly.pdbx_seq_one_letter_code
_entity_poly.pdbx_strand_id
1 'polypeptide(L)'
;LINAYNPGLSGAWMLQKAMSVRPGERPNEQFVNKLLSTNFDVMRGLGESAMKPFLQDVVQFRGLASTMAGQMVKAPMFVPEIVATVGIAPVLDWTSHFAAMGAYTALSETLDSPLRRLAGKL
;
A
#
# COMPACT_ATOMS: atom_id res chain seq x y z
N LEU A 1 14.12 -14.56 -12.28
CA LEU A 1 13.13 -15.17 -11.37
C LEU A 1 11.85 -14.35 -11.47
N ILE A 2 10.77 -14.94 -12.00
CA ILE A 2 9.44 -14.35 -11.93
C ILE A 2 8.89 -14.71 -10.55
N ASN A 3 8.61 -13.72 -9.72
CA ASN A 3 8.02 -13.95 -8.41
C ASN A 3 6.51 -14.15 -8.63
N ALA A 4 5.99 -15.35 -8.36
CA ALA A 4 4.60 -15.71 -8.66
C ALA A 4 3.57 -14.88 -7.85
N TYR A 5 4.01 -14.27 -6.75
CA TYR A 5 3.22 -13.36 -5.93
C TYR A 5 4.13 -12.27 -5.37
N ASN A 6 3.87 -11.01 -5.75
CA ASN A 6 4.48 -9.84 -5.12
C ASN A 6 3.36 -9.07 -4.40
N PRO A 7 3.25 -9.18 -3.07
CA PRO A 7 2.23 -8.48 -2.30
C PRO A 7 2.27 -6.95 -2.50
N GLY A 8 3.44 -6.38 -2.78
CA GLY A 8 3.60 -4.95 -3.09
C GLY A 8 2.86 -4.53 -4.37
N LEU A 9 2.77 -5.42 -5.37
CA LEU A 9 2.00 -5.18 -6.60
C LEU A 9 0.49 -5.07 -6.32
N SER A 10 -0.05 -5.89 -5.41
CA SER A 10 -1.44 -5.76 -4.96
C SER A 10 -1.68 -4.42 -4.25
N GLY A 11 -0.68 -3.92 -3.50
CA GLY A 11 -0.71 -2.59 -2.89
C GLY A 11 -0.81 -1.47 -3.94
N ALA A 12 0.04 -1.53 -4.98
CA ALA A 12 0.04 -0.57 -6.08
C ALA A 12 -1.26 -0.63 -6.92
N TRP A 13 -1.87 -1.82 -7.04
CA TRP A 13 -3.10 -2.01 -7.81
C TRP A 13 -4.27 -1.14 -7.34
N MET A 14 -4.48 -0.97 -6.03
CA MET A 14 -5.56 -0.09 -5.54
C MET A 14 -5.32 1.38 -5.89
N LEU A 15 -4.07 1.85 -5.79
CA LEU A 15 -3.72 3.21 -6.21
C LEU A 15 -3.95 3.39 -7.71
N GLN A 16 -3.50 2.44 -8.54
CA GLN A 16 -3.72 2.49 -9.99
C GLN A 16 -5.21 2.45 -10.33
N LYS A 17 -5.99 1.63 -9.63
CA LYS A 17 -7.45 1.55 -9.81
C LYS A 17 -8.13 2.87 -9.46
N ALA A 18 -7.73 3.53 -8.38
CA ALA A 18 -8.20 4.87 -8.02
C ALA A 18 -7.86 5.92 -9.07
N MET A 19 -6.73 5.78 -9.76
CA MET A 19 -6.31 6.68 -10.84
C MET A 19 -6.88 6.29 -12.22
N SER A 20 -7.69 5.23 -12.32
CA SER A 20 -8.30 4.80 -13.57
C SER A 20 -9.70 5.37 -13.76
N VAL A 21 -10.11 5.59 -15.00
CA VAL A 21 -11.44 6.10 -15.37
C VAL A 21 -12.14 5.10 -16.27
N ARG A 22 -13.39 4.73 -15.99
CA ARG A 22 -14.15 3.85 -16.88
C ARG A 22 -14.75 4.65 -18.04
N PRO A 23 -14.99 4.01 -19.20
CA PRO A 23 -15.67 4.67 -20.31
C PRO A 23 -17.01 5.27 -19.87
N GLY A 24 -17.21 6.57 -20.13
CA GLY A 24 -18.44 7.29 -19.79
C GLY A 24 -18.48 7.90 -18.39
N GLU A 25 -17.51 7.62 -17.52
CA GLU A 25 -17.39 8.30 -16.22
C GLU A 25 -16.78 9.69 -16.39
N ARG A 26 -17.22 10.64 -15.54
CA ARG A 26 -16.64 11.98 -15.43
C ARG A 26 -16.20 12.23 -13.98
N PRO A 27 -15.11 11.59 -13.54
CA PRO A 27 -14.62 11.76 -12.18
C PRO A 27 -14.10 13.19 -11.97
N ASN A 28 -13.93 13.56 -10.70
CA ASN A 28 -13.31 14.82 -10.34
C ASN A 28 -11.89 14.91 -10.91
N GLU A 29 -11.63 15.89 -11.77
CA GLU A 29 -10.33 16.11 -12.43
C GLU A 29 -9.19 16.36 -11.44
N GLN A 30 -9.50 16.85 -10.24
CA GLN A 30 -8.51 17.09 -9.19
C GLN A 30 -8.23 15.86 -8.32
N PHE A 31 -9.01 14.77 -8.45
CA PHE A 31 -8.90 13.60 -7.58
C PHE A 31 -7.52 12.96 -7.61
N VAL A 32 -6.99 12.68 -8.80
CA VAL A 32 -5.66 12.04 -8.96
C VAL A 32 -4.55 12.92 -8.39
N ASN A 33 -4.61 14.23 -8.64
CA ASN A 33 -3.64 15.18 -8.12
C ASN A 33 -3.69 15.26 -6.59
N LYS A 34 -4.89 15.32 -6.02
CA LYS A 34 -5.09 15.26 -4.56
C LYS A 34 -4.59 13.94 -3.99
N LEU A 35 -4.83 12.82 -4.69
CA LEU A 35 -4.42 11.49 -4.25
C LEU A 35 -2.90 11.37 -4.17
N LEU A 36 -2.21 11.71 -5.26
CA LEU A 36 -0.76 11.64 -5.33
C LEU A 36 -0.10 12.66 -4.39
N SER A 37 -0.57 13.91 -4.36
CA SER A 37 0.01 14.95 -3.50
C SER A 37 -0.13 14.61 -2.02
N THR A 38 -1.29 14.14 -1.57
CA THR A 38 -1.50 13.72 -0.18
C THR A 38 -0.61 12.52 0.17
N ASN A 39 -0.49 11.54 -0.72
CA ASN A 39 0.36 10.36 -0.52
C ASN A 39 1.84 10.76 -0.39
N PHE A 40 2.36 11.57 -1.32
CA PHE A 40 3.75 12.03 -1.27
C PHE A 40 4.04 12.96 -0.11
N ASP A 41 3.09 13.80 0.31
CA ASP A 41 3.27 14.68 1.47
C ASP A 41 3.33 13.89 2.79
N VAL A 42 2.53 12.83 2.92
CA VAL A 42 2.65 11.90 4.07
C VAL A 42 3.99 11.16 4.02
N MET A 43 4.35 10.56 2.88
CA MET A 43 5.62 9.82 2.76
C MET A 43 6.85 10.70 2.98
N ARG A 44 6.79 11.98 2.58
CA ARG A 44 7.85 12.96 2.85
C ARG A 44 8.04 13.15 4.36
N GLY A 45 6.96 13.20 5.12
CA GLY A 45 7.00 13.27 6.59
C GLY A 45 7.53 11.98 7.25
N LEU A 46 7.33 10.83 6.61
CA LEU A 46 7.83 9.52 7.07
C LEU A 46 9.30 9.27 6.68
N GLY A 47 9.84 10.01 5.71
CA GLY A 47 11.23 9.92 5.26
C GLY A 47 11.50 8.80 4.24
N GLU A 48 12.78 8.50 4.04
CA GLU A 48 13.23 7.58 2.97
C GLU A 48 12.72 6.15 3.15
N SER A 49 12.46 5.70 4.39
CA SER A 49 11.98 4.35 4.69
C SER A 49 10.58 4.07 4.11
N ALA A 50 9.77 5.10 3.88
CA ALA A 50 8.49 5.00 3.17
C ALA A 50 8.62 5.41 1.70
N MET A 51 9.30 6.53 1.42
CA MET A 51 9.38 7.12 0.09
C MET A 51 10.14 6.25 -0.92
N LYS A 52 11.33 5.76 -0.55
CA LYS A 52 12.22 5.07 -1.48
C LYS A 52 11.65 3.72 -1.95
N PRO A 53 11.11 2.86 -1.08
CA PRO A 53 10.47 1.62 -1.53
C PRO A 53 9.24 1.87 -2.40
N PHE A 54 8.46 2.92 -2.12
CA PHE A 54 7.31 3.29 -2.93
C PHE A 54 7.70 3.71 -4.35
N LEU A 55 8.68 4.60 -4.50
CA LEU A 55 9.16 5.06 -5.80
C LEU A 55 9.83 3.95 -6.64
N GLN A 56 10.32 2.90 -5.98
CA GLN A 56 10.94 1.74 -6.62
C GLN A 56 9.94 0.61 -6.91
N ASP A 57 8.64 0.81 -6.62
CA ASP A 57 7.59 -0.21 -6.75
C ASP A 57 7.86 -1.49 -5.90
N VAL A 58 8.58 -1.32 -4.79
CA VAL A 58 8.90 -2.37 -3.81
C VAL A 58 8.28 -2.05 -2.45
N VAL A 59 7.00 -1.67 -2.48
CA VAL A 59 6.25 -1.25 -1.30
C VAL A 59 6.32 -2.30 -0.19
N GLN A 60 6.66 -1.85 1.02
CA GLN A 60 6.76 -2.70 2.22
C GLN A 60 5.60 -2.42 3.17
N PHE A 61 5.20 -3.42 3.95
CA PHE A 61 4.06 -3.32 4.87
C PHE A 61 4.16 -2.13 5.83
N ARG A 62 5.30 -1.97 6.53
CA ARG A 62 5.50 -0.89 7.51
C ARG A 62 5.37 0.51 6.89
N GLY A 63 6.00 0.72 5.73
CA GLY A 63 5.92 1.98 5.00
C GLY A 63 4.51 2.27 4.50
N LEU A 64 3.83 1.27 3.94
CA LEU A 64 2.45 1.37 3.47
C LEU A 64 1.47 1.67 4.60
N ALA A 65 1.52 0.89 5.69
CA ALA A 65 0.65 1.05 6.85
C ALA A 65 0.80 2.44 7.49
N SER A 66 2.04 2.91 7.65
CA SER A 66 2.33 4.24 8.20
C SER A 66 1.82 5.35 7.27
N THR A 67 1.97 5.17 5.96
CA THR A 67 1.47 6.13 4.97
C THR A 67 -0.05 6.21 5.02
N MET A 68 -0.74 5.08 5.08
CA MET A 68 -2.20 5.06 5.20
C MET A 68 -2.69 5.69 6.50
N ALA A 69 -2.05 5.37 7.63
CA ALA A 69 -2.38 6.00 8.91
C ALA A 69 -2.20 7.52 8.86
N GLY A 70 -1.08 7.99 8.27
CA GLY A 70 -0.84 9.42 8.06
C GLY A 70 -1.87 10.07 7.13
N GLN A 71 -2.32 9.37 6.08
CA GLN A 71 -3.37 9.84 5.18
C GLN A 71 -4.73 9.95 5.88
N MET A 72 -5.10 8.97 6.72
CA MET A 72 -6.34 9.02 7.51
C MET A 72 -6.37 10.22 8.48
N VAL A 73 -5.21 10.60 9.02
CA VAL A 73 -5.07 11.78 9.89
C VAL A 73 -5.09 13.09 9.08
N LYS A 74 -4.29 13.20 8.02
CA LYS A 74 -4.17 14.44 7.22
C LYS A 74 -5.39 14.71 6.35
N ALA A 75 -6.07 13.67 5.88
CA ALA A 75 -7.16 13.76 4.93
C ALA A 75 -8.27 12.72 5.27
N PRO A 76 -9.03 12.90 6.35
CA PRO A 76 -10.01 11.90 6.80
C PRO A 76 -11.12 11.63 5.77
N MET A 77 -11.46 12.62 4.94
CA MET A 77 -12.45 12.47 3.87
C MET A 77 -11.94 11.70 2.64
N PHE A 78 -10.65 11.42 2.59
CA PHE A 78 -10.01 10.82 1.43
C PHE A 78 -10.35 9.34 1.25
N VAL A 79 -10.49 8.58 2.34
CA VAL A 79 -10.88 7.17 2.27
C VAL A 79 -12.30 7.01 1.70
N PRO A 80 -13.33 7.76 2.18
CA PRO A 80 -14.63 7.78 1.53
C PRO A 80 -14.59 8.15 0.04
N GLU A 81 -13.75 9.12 -0.34
CA GLU A 81 -13.60 9.56 -1.74
C GLU A 81 -13.00 8.46 -2.63
N ILE A 82 -12.00 7.73 -2.13
CA ILE A 82 -11.45 6.54 -2.80
C ILE A 82 -12.53 5.48 -2.97
N VAL A 83 -13.26 5.14 -1.90
CA VAL A 83 -14.34 4.13 -1.95
C VAL A 83 -15.42 4.50 -2.95
N ALA A 84 -15.81 5.79 -3.02
CA ALA A 84 -16.77 6.28 -4.00
C ALA A 84 -16.25 6.15 -5.44
N THR A 85 -14.93 6.32 -5.64
CA THR A 85 -14.28 6.25 -6.97
C THR A 85 -14.07 4.82 -7.44
N VAL A 86 -13.58 3.92 -6.57
CA VAL A 86 -13.19 2.55 -6.98
C VAL A 86 -14.27 1.51 -6.71
N GLY A 87 -15.23 1.82 -5.84
CA GLY A 87 -16.25 0.89 -5.34
C GLY A 87 -15.74 0.02 -4.19
N ILE A 88 -16.66 -0.68 -3.51
CA ILE A 88 -16.32 -1.46 -2.32
C ILE A 88 -15.56 -2.76 -2.61
N ALA A 89 -15.83 -3.41 -3.75
CA ALA A 89 -15.23 -4.72 -4.06
C ALA A 89 -13.69 -4.65 -4.20
N PRO A 90 -13.09 -3.70 -4.93
CA PRO A 90 -11.63 -3.57 -4.99
C PRO A 90 -10.99 -3.23 -3.64
N VAL A 91 -11.69 -2.51 -2.76
CA VAL A 91 -11.19 -2.15 -1.43
C VAL A 91 -11.11 -3.40 -0.55
N LEU A 92 -12.13 -4.27 -0.59
CA LEU A 92 -12.12 -5.52 0.16
C LEU A 92 -11.02 -6.48 -0.34
N ASP A 93 -10.87 -6.61 -1.65
CA ASP A 93 -9.80 -7.40 -2.27
C ASP A 93 -8.42 -6.91 -1.84
N TRP A 94 -8.17 -5.60 -1.96
CA TRP A 94 -6.93 -4.98 -1.49
C TRP A 94 -6.70 -5.18 0.01
N THR A 95 -7.75 -5.10 0.84
CA THR A 95 -7.65 -5.29 2.29
C THR A 95 -7.16 -6.70 2.63
N SER A 96 -7.58 -7.72 1.88
CA SER A 96 -7.11 -9.09 2.06
C SER A 96 -5.59 -9.21 1.79
N HIS A 97 -5.10 -8.54 0.74
CA HIS A 97 -3.68 -8.51 0.42
C HIS A 97 -2.87 -7.70 1.43
N PHE A 98 -3.41 -6.59 1.92
CA PHE A 98 -2.79 -5.81 2.98
C PHE A 98 -2.66 -6.62 4.28
N ALA A 99 -3.70 -7.36 4.65
CA ALA A 99 -3.67 -8.26 5.80
C ALA A 99 -2.63 -9.39 5.61
N ALA A 100 -2.57 -9.99 4.42
CA ALA A 100 -1.58 -11.01 4.09
C ALA A 100 -0.14 -10.46 4.18
N MET A 101 0.12 -9.23 3.70
CA MET A 101 1.41 -8.55 3.87
C MET A 101 1.78 -8.37 5.35
N GLY A 102 0.82 -7.95 6.17
CA GLY A 102 1.03 -7.79 7.61
C GLY A 102 1.35 -9.12 8.30
N ALA A 103 0.59 -10.17 7.99
CA ALA A 103 0.82 -11.51 8.52
C ALA A 103 2.18 -12.08 8.10
N TYR A 104 2.55 -11.94 6.82
CA TYR A 104 3.85 -12.36 6.32
C TYR A 104 5.00 -11.61 7.00
N THR A 105 4.87 -10.28 7.14
CA THR A 105 5.87 -9.44 7.82
C THR A 105 6.05 -9.88 9.27
N ALA A 106 4.95 -10.04 10.03
CA ALA A 106 4.99 -10.47 11.42
C ALA A 106 5.60 -11.88 11.57
N LEU A 107 5.24 -12.81 10.68
CA LEU A 107 5.79 -14.17 10.70
C LEU A 107 7.28 -14.17 10.38
N SER A 108 7.72 -13.36 9.40
CA SER A 108 9.13 -13.24 9.04
C SER A 108 9.95 -12.66 10.19
N GLU A 109 9.49 -11.59 10.85
CA GLU A 109 10.20 -10.96 11.97
C GLU A 109 10.27 -11.88 13.21
N THR A 110 9.26 -12.72 13.43
CA THR A 110 9.22 -13.66 14.57
C THR A 110 10.00 -14.96 14.33
N LEU A 111 9.97 -15.50 13.11
CA LEU A 111 10.62 -16.77 12.76
C LEU A 111 12.07 -16.62 12.27
N ASP A 112 12.52 -15.42 11.85
CA ASP A 112 13.89 -15.22 11.36
C ASP A 112 14.94 -15.55 12.43
N SER A 113 14.71 -15.20 13.70
CA SER A 113 15.66 -15.53 14.78
C SER A 113 15.76 -17.03 15.09
N PRO A 114 14.65 -17.79 15.26
CA PRO A 114 14.69 -19.24 15.37
C PRO A 114 15.33 -19.93 14.17
N LEU A 115 14.99 -19.52 12.95
CA LEU A 115 15.47 -20.14 11.72
C LEU A 115 16.98 -19.93 11.53
N ARG A 116 17.50 -18.72 11.75
CA ARG A 116 18.95 -18.45 11.71
C ARG A 116 19.72 -19.25 12.76
N ARG A 117 19.13 -19.47 13.95
CA ARG A 117 19.74 -20.31 14.99
C ARG A 117 19.78 -21.80 14.64
N LEU A 118 18.81 -22.30 13.87
CA LEU A 118 18.80 -23.67 13.34
C LEU A 118 19.76 -23.82 12.15
N ALA A 119 19.80 -22.84 11.25
CA ALA A 119 20.66 -22.86 10.07
C ALA A 119 22.15 -22.71 10.43
N GLY A 120 22.51 -21.93 11.45
CA GLY A 120 23.89 -21.83 11.94
C GLY A 120 24.39 -23.06 12.72
N LYS A 121 23.54 -24.09 12.90
CA LYS A 121 23.90 -25.38 13.50
C LYS A 121 24.07 -26.50 12.47
N LEU A 122 23.81 -26.23 11.19
CA LEU A 122 24.10 -27.11 10.04
C LEU A 122 25.40 -26.65 9.37
#